data_AF-A0A7S2PEP0-F1
#
_entry.id   AF-A0A7S2PEP0-F1
#
_cell.length_a   1.000
_cell.length_b   1.000
_cell.length_c   1.000
_cell.angle_alpha   90.00
_cell.angle_beta   90.00
_cell.angle_gamma   90.00
#
_symmetry.space_group_name_H-M   'P 1'
#
loop_
_entity.id
_entity.type
_entity.pdbx_description
1 polymer ?
#
loop_
_entity_poly.entity_id
_entity_poly.type
_entity_poly.pdbx_seq_one_letter_code
_entity_poly.pdbx_strand_id
1 'polypeptide(L)'
;RAQEAEAKLAAASAEEATGAAGADVKVKADALGLAKTEVREEEALHGATELDTQQVLQEHKEHDARKSEIEALLGLFDGAAAWGVDGAENITTFLTTMRAEKPLVAALPAALVLAPDARSQFDTLVVDSAKAVLQGSLTEAQAAVDAGAEAAKNAEAERLGAWAVLDC
;
A
#
# COMPACT_ATOMS: atom_id res chain seq x y z
N ARG A 1 51.66 10.66 63.81
CA ARG A 1 50.63 9.70 64.24
C ARG A 1 49.21 10.18 63.89
N ALA A 2 48.74 11.36 64.33
CA ALA A 2 47.41 11.87 63.94
C ALA A 2 47.27 12.14 62.43
N GLN A 3 48.20 12.90 61.83
CA GLN A 3 48.21 13.19 60.39
C GLN A 3 48.33 11.94 59.49
N GLU A 4 48.98 10.88 60.01
CA GLU A 4 49.19 9.63 59.28
C GLU A 4 47.94 8.74 59.31
N ALA A 5 47.14 8.83 60.37
CA ALA A 5 45.83 8.19 60.47
C ALA A 5 44.79 8.91 59.60
N GLU A 6 44.84 10.23 59.55
CA GLU A 6 43.96 11.07 58.73
C GLU A 6 44.23 10.87 57.22
N ALA A 7 45.50 10.79 56.81
CA ALA A 7 45.87 10.47 55.43
C ALA A 7 45.42 9.06 54.99
N LYS A 8 45.49 8.06 55.89
CA LYS A 8 44.99 6.70 55.60
C LYS A 8 43.48 6.64 55.46
N LEU A 9 42.74 7.38 56.29
CA LEU A 9 41.29 7.50 56.19
C LEU A 9 40.87 8.20 54.89
N ALA A 10 41.57 9.27 54.51
CA ALA A 10 41.32 9.97 53.24
C ALA A 10 41.60 9.07 52.02
N ALA A 11 42.69 8.29 52.04
CA ALA A 11 43.01 7.35 50.97
C ALA A 11 41.98 6.22 50.85
N ALA A 12 41.54 5.64 51.97
CA ALA A 12 40.50 4.62 51.97
C ALA A 12 39.14 5.15 51.46
N SER A 13 38.76 6.36 51.87
CA SER A 13 37.54 7.02 51.38
C SER A 13 37.61 7.34 49.88
N ALA A 14 38.78 7.75 49.37
CA ALA A 14 38.98 7.98 47.95
C ALA A 14 38.90 6.68 47.14
N GLU A 15 39.49 5.59 47.64
CA GLU A 15 39.44 4.27 46.98
C GLU A 15 38.00 3.74 46.92
N GLU A 16 37.25 3.85 48.01
CA GLU A 16 35.83 3.47 48.07
C GLU A 16 34.97 4.33 47.11
N ALA A 17 35.23 5.65 47.05
CA ALA A 17 34.56 6.55 46.11
C ALA A 17 34.89 6.22 44.64
N THR A 18 36.14 5.87 44.32
CA THR A 18 36.52 5.44 42.96
C THR A 18 35.94 4.09 42.59
N GLY A 19 35.83 3.16 43.56
CA GLY A 19 35.19 1.87 43.37
C GLY A 19 33.68 2.01 43.09
N ALA A 20 33.00 2.85 43.85
CA ALA A 20 31.58 3.17 43.65
C ALA A 20 31.34 3.86 42.30
N ALA A 21 32.16 4.86 41.94
CA ALA A 21 32.05 5.53 40.64
C ALA A 21 32.33 4.57 39.46
N GLY A 22 33.29 3.65 39.60
CA GLY A 22 33.57 2.63 38.60
C GLY A 22 32.40 1.65 38.40
N ALA A 23 31.74 1.26 39.51
CA ALA A 23 30.53 0.43 39.45
C ALA A 23 29.38 1.16 38.76
N ASP A 24 29.13 2.43 39.10
CA ASP A 24 28.09 3.24 38.46
C ASP A 24 28.32 3.44 36.96
N VAL A 25 29.57 3.70 36.55
CA VAL A 25 29.94 3.81 35.13
C VAL A 25 29.66 2.50 34.39
N LYS A 26 30.01 1.36 34.99
CA LYS A 26 29.74 0.05 34.40
C LYS A 26 28.24 -0.21 34.25
N VAL A 27 27.45 0.04 35.30
CA VAL A 27 25.98 -0.12 35.25
C VAL A 27 25.37 0.75 34.15
N LYS A 28 25.81 2.01 34.02
CA LYS A 28 25.33 2.90 32.95
C LYS A 28 25.79 2.47 31.55
N ALA A 29 27.01 1.95 31.42
CA ALA A 29 27.52 1.44 30.15
C ALA A 29 26.74 0.19 29.68
N ASP A 30 26.43 -0.72 30.60
CA ASP A 30 25.62 -1.91 30.33
C ASP A 30 24.18 -1.51 29.95
N ALA A 31 23.56 -0.57 30.69
CA ALA A 31 22.24 -0.03 30.39
C ALA A 31 22.19 0.67 29.02
N LEU A 32 23.22 1.44 28.66
CA LEU A 32 23.32 2.06 27.34
C LEU A 32 23.46 1.02 26.22
N GLY A 33 24.18 -0.08 26.48
CA GLY A 33 24.33 -1.18 25.53
C GLY A 33 23.01 -1.89 25.23
N LEU A 34 22.21 -2.14 26.27
CA LEU A 34 20.85 -2.70 26.14
C LEU A 34 19.95 -1.74 25.37
N ALA A 35 19.87 -0.46 25.78
CA ALA A 35 19.03 0.53 25.11
C ALA A 35 19.38 0.71 23.62
N LYS A 36 20.68 0.66 23.25
CA LYS A 36 21.08 0.71 21.84
C LYS A 36 20.67 -0.52 21.04
N THR A 37 20.55 -1.66 21.69
CA THR A 37 20.11 -2.91 21.04
C THR A 37 18.60 -2.84 20.81
N GLU A 38 17.84 -2.43 21.82
CA GLU A 38 16.39 -2.20 21.72
C GLU A 38 16.06 -1.19 20.62
N VAL A 39 16.73 -0.04 20.56
CA VAL A 39 16.52 0.95 19.47
C VAL A 39 16.76 0.36 18.09
N ARG A 40 17.80 -0.46 17.91
CA ARG A 40 18.07 -1.11 16.61
C ARG A 40 17.03 -2.13 16.22
N GLU A 41 16.49 -2.86 17.19
CA GLU A 41 15.42 -3.84 16.95
C GLU A 41 14.12 -3.13 16.54
N GLU A 42 13.77 -2.03 17.22
CA GLU A 42 12.60 -1.21 16.88
C GLU A 42 12.76 -0.50 15.53
N GLU A 43 13.95 0.05 15.22
CA GLU A 43 14.25 0.61 13.89
C GLU A 43 14.06 -0.43 12.78
N ALA A 44 14.50 -1.68 13.01
CA ALA A 44 14.35 -2.76 12.04
C ALA A 44 12.89 -3.19 11.86
N LEU A 45 12.13 -3.29 12.96
CA LEU A 45 10.70 -3.59 12.92
C LEU A 45 9.92 -2.48 12.19
N HIS A 46 10.19 -1.23 12.52
CA HIS A 46 9.58 -0.07 11.85
C HIS A 46 9.84 -0.11 10.33
N GLY A 47 11.10 -0.32 9.91
CA GLY A 47 11.44 -0.42 8.50
C GLY A 47 10.73 -1.56 7.76
N ALA A 48 10.56 -2.72 8.42
CA ALA A 48 9.79 -3.83 7.84
C ALA A 48 8.30 -3.47 7.70
N THR A 49 7.69 -2.89 8.75
CA THR A 49 6.29 -2.46 8.72
C THR A 49 6.05 -1.38 7.65
N GLU A 50 6.99 -0.45 7.45
CA GLU A 50 6.87 0.54 6.37
C GLU A 50 6.82 -0.09 4.99
N LEU A 51 7.70 -1.06 4.71
CA LEU A 51 7.74 -1.76 3.42
C LEU A 51 6.46 -2.55 3.16
N ASP A 52 6.01 -3.34 4.14
CA ASP A 52 4.78 -4.13 4.03
C ASP A 52 3.56 -3.22 3.82
N THR A 53 3.50 -2.10 4.56
CA THR A 53 2.44 -1.11 4.40
C THR A 53 2.45 -0.48 3.02
N GLN A 54 3.64 -0.10 2.51
CA GLN A 54 3.75 0.46 1.17
C GLN A 54 3.26 -0.52 0.10
N GLN A 55 3.58 -1.81 0.25
CA GLN A 55 3.11 -2.82 -0.69
C GLN A 55 1.58 -2.94 -0.68
N VAL A 56 0.95 -3.08 0.50
CA VAL A 56 -0.51 -3.20 0.62
C VAL A 56 -1.22 -1.96 0.07
N LEU A 57 -0.73 -0.76 0.39
CA LEU A 57 -1.30 0.48 -0.12
C LEU A 57 -1.13 0.62 -1.64
N GLN A 58 -0.03 0.13 -2.20
CA GLN A 58 0.21 0.14 -3.64
C GLN A 58 -0.75 -0.82 -4.35
N GLU A 59 -0.90 -2.04 -3.86
CA GLU A 59 -1.85 -3.03 -4.40
C GLU A 59 -3.29 -2.50 -4.37
N HIS A 60 -3.70 -1.88 -3.26
CA HIS A 60 -5.03 -1.25 -3.15
C HIS A 60 -5.23 -0.13 -4.18
N LYS A 61 -4.23 0.75 -4.34
CA LYS A 61 -4.28 1.84 -5.34
C LYS A 61 -4.38 1.31 -6.76
N GLU A 62 -3.70 0.21 -7.08
CA GLU A 62 -3.77 -0.43 -8.40
C GLU A 62 -5.17 -0.99 -8.67
N HIS A 63 -5.81 -1.60 -7.67
CA HIS A 63 -7.19 -2.06 -7.77
C HIS A 63 -8.17 -0.89 -7.96
N ASP A 64 -8.02 0.20 -7.20
CA ASP A 64 -8.82 1.41 -7.36
C ASP A 64 -8.65 2.07 -8.73
N ALA A 65 -7.41 2.15 -9.23
CA ALA A 65 -7.12 2.71 -10.54
C ALA A 65 -7.77 1.87 -11.66
N ARG A 66 -7.66 0.54 -11.56
CA ARG A 66 -8.30 -0.38 -12.51
C ARG A 66 -9.82 -0.27 -12.48
N LYS A 67 -10.41 -0.18 -11.29
CA LYS A 67 -11.85 0.06 -11.13
C LYS A 67 -12.27 1.36 -11.83
N SER A 68 -11.55 2.45 -11.57
CA SER A 68 -11.81 3.77 -12.16
C SER A 68 -11.69 3.77 -13.68
N GLU A 69 -10.71 3.05 -14.23
CA GLU A 69 -10.55 2.86 -15.68
C GLU A 69 -11.78 2.15 -16.29
N ILE A 70 -12.26 1.09 -15.65
CA ILE A 70 -13.45 0.35 -16.12
C ILE A 70 -14.72 1.21 -16.03
N GLU A 71 -14.87 1.97 -14.95
CA GLU A 71 -15.99 2.92 -14.81
C GLU A 71 -15.97 4.00 -15.89
N ALA A 72 -14.78 4.51 -16.24
CA ALA A 72 -14.63 5.45 -17.35
C ALA A 72 -15.02 4.82 -18.69
N LEU A 73 -14.60 3.58 -18.97
CA LEU A 73 -14.99 2.83 -20.17
C LEU A 73 -16.49 2.57 -20.23
N LEU A 74 -17.12 2.23 -19.10
CA LEU A 74 -18.58 2.06 -19.01
C LEU A 74 -19.33 3.37 -19.24
N GLY A 75 -18.81 4.49 -18.70
CA GLY A 75 -19.37 5.82 -18.93
C GLY A 75 -19.43 6.21 -20.40
N LEU A 76 -18.53 5.68 -21.24
CA LEU A 76 -18.59 5.88 -22.69
C LEU A 76 -19.83 5.22 -23.33
N PHE A 77 -20.33 4.10 -22.78
CA PHE A 77 -21.57 3.45 -23.27
C PHE A 77 -22.84 4.20 -22.95
N ASP A 78 -22.84 4.97 -21.87
CA ASP A 78 -24.02 5.74 -21.46
C ASP A 78 -24.07 7.12 -22.16
N GLY A 79 -23.01 7.49 -22.90
CA GLY A 79 -22.96 8.68 -23.74
C GLY A 79 -23.83 8.55 -24.99
N ALA A 80 -24.68 9.55 -25.26
CA ALA A 80 -25.62 9.56 -26.39
C ALA A 80 -24.97 9.80 -27.77
N ALA A 81 -23.66 10.01 -27.84
CA ALA A 81 -22.96 10.31 -29.09
C ALA A 81 -22.40 9.05 -29.75
N ALA A 82 -22.34 9.05 -31.09
CA ALA A 82 -21.55 8.07 -31.83
C ALA A 82 -20.10 8.11 -31.34
N TRP A 83 -19.50 6.94 -31.17
CA TRP A 83 -18.19 6.84 -30.56
C TRP A 83 -17.15 7.30 -31.59
N GLY A 84 -16.26 8.19 -31.15
CA GLY A 84 -15.05 8.47 -31.92
C GLY A 84 -14.20 7.20 -32.06
N VAL A 85 -13.33 7.18 -33.08
CA VAL A 85 -12.42 6.06 -33.35
C VAL A 85 -11.61 5.68 -32.10
N ASP A 86 -11.15 6.68 -31.35
CA ASP A 86 -10.36 6.51 -30.12
C ASP A 86 -11.14 5.78 -29.01
N GLY A 87 -12.45 6.04 -28.88
CA GLY A 87 -13.29 5.40 -27.87
C GLY A 87 -13.51 3.91 -28.16
N ALA A 88 -13.68 3.56 -29.44
CA ALA A 88 -13.80 2.17 -29.86
C ALA A 88 -12.47 1.41 -29.67
N GLU A 89 -11.33 2.04 -30.00
CA GLU A 89 -10.00 1.43 -29.83
C GLU A 89 -9.68 1.12 -28.36
N ASN A 90 -10.01 2.03 -27.44
CA ASN A 90 -9.77 1.83 -26.01
C ASN A 90 -10.52 0.59 -25.47
N ILE A 91 -11.77 0.39 -25.86
CA ILE A 91 -12.53 -0.78 -25.42
C ILE A 91 -12.06 -2.05 -26.10
N THR A 92 -11.81 -2.01 -27.40
CA THR A 92 -11.28 -3.18 -28.10
C THR A 92 -9.96 -3.63 -27.49
N THR A 93 -9.10 -2.70 -27.11
CA THR A 93 -7.85 -2.96 -26.38
C THR A 93 -8.13 -3.58 -25.01
N PHE A 94 -9.04 -3.00 -24.22
CA PHE A 94 -9.42 -3.55 -22.92
C PHE A 94 -9.98 -4.98 -23.03
N LEU A 95 -10.93 -5.21 -23.92
CA LEU A 95 -11.53 -6.53 -24.15
C LEU A 95 -10.50 -7.55 -24.63
N THR A 96 -9.51 -7.13 -25.43
CA THR A 96 -8.40 -8.00 -25.85
C THR A 96 -7.54 -8.40 -24.65
N THR A 97 -7.19 -7.45 -23.78
CA THR A 97 -6.45 -7.70 -22.55
C THR A 97 -7.20 -8.65 -21.62
N MET A 98 -8.53 -8.49 -21.52
CA MET A 98 -9.42 -9.39 -20.77
C MET A 98 -9.70 -10.72 -21.48
N ARG A 99 -9.11 -10.96 -22.65
CA ARG A 99 -9.30 -12.18 -23.46
C ARG A 99 -10.77 -12.47 -23.78
N ALA A 100 -11.54 -11.43 -24.03
CA ALA A 100 -12.91 -11.56 -24.50
C ALA A 100 -12.95 -12.34 -25.83
N GLU A 101 -14.14 -12.85 -26.17
CA GLU A 101 -14.31 -13.67 -27.36
C GLU A 101 -13.88 -12.90 -28.63
N LYS A 102 -13.01 -13.51 -29.45
CA LYS A 102 -12.48 -12.87 -30.66
C LYS A 102 -13.56 -12.30 -31.60
N PRO A 103 -14.71 -12.97 -31.82
CA PRO A 103 -15.79 -12.41 -32.63
C PRO A 103 -16.37 -11.12 -32.06
N LEU A 104 -16.51 -11.04 -30.72
CA LEU A 104 -16.97 -9.83 -30.03
C LEU A 104 -15.98 -8.67 -30.25
N VAL A 105 -14.70 -8.92 -30.02
CA VAL A 105 -13.62 -7.93 -30.21
C VAL A 105 -13.57 -7.43 -31.66
N ALA A 106 -13.76 -8.32 -32.64
CA ALA A 106 -13.73 -7.98 -34.06
C ALA A 106 -14.96 -7.20 -34.54
N ALA A 107 -16.15 -7.52 -34.01
CA ALA A 107 -17.41 -6.88 -34.42
C ALA A 107 -17.63 -5.51 -33.76
N LEU A 108 -17.08 -5.30 -32.55
CA LEU A 108 -17.36 -4.13 -31.73
C LEU A 108 -17.01 -2.78 -32.39
N PRO A 109 -15.85 -2.59 -33.06
CA PRO A 109 -15.53 -1.30 -33.66
C PRO A 109 -16.58 -0.81 -34.66
N ALA A 110 -17.08 -1.72 -35.51
CA ALA A 110 -18.11 -1.38 -36.49
C ALA A 110 -19.45 -1.00 -35.82
N ALA A 111 -19.81 -1.69 -34.74
CA ALA A 111 -21.04 -1.41 -33.99
C ALA A 111 -20.99 -0.07 -33.22
N LEU A 112 -19.82 0.31 -32.70
CA LEU A 112 -19.64 1.53 -31.91
C LEU A 112 -19.63 2.82 -32.74
N VAL A 113 -19.18 2.76 -33.99
CA VAL A 113 -19.22 3.91 -34.92
C VAL A 113 -20.65 4.31 -35.30
N LEU A 114 -21.60 3.38 -35.19
CA LEU A 114 -23.01 3.65 -35.45
C LEU A 114 -23.67 4.34 -34.24
N ALA A 115 -24.48 5.36 -34.53
CA ALA A 115 -25.38 5.96 -33.56
C ALA A 115 -26.37 4.89 -33.02
N PRO A 116 -26.83 5.00 -31.75
CA PRO A 116 -27.67 3.96 -31.14
C PRO A 116 -28.93 3.61 -31.94
N ASP A 117 -29.53 4.57 -32.62
CA ASP A 117 -30.72 4.42 -33.47
C ASP A 117 -30.44 3.81 -34.86
N ALA A 118 -29.18 3.84 -35.29
CA ALA A 118 -28.71 3.28 -36.55
C ALA A 118 -28.17 1.84 -36.43
N ARG A 119 -28.05 1.32 -35.21
CA ARG A 119 -27.54 -0.04 -34.95
C ARG A 119 -28.54 -1.09 -35.38
N SER A 120 -28.04 -2.15 -36.03
CA SER A 120 -28.85 -3.36 -36.24
C SER A 120 -29.04 -4.12 -34.92
N GLN A 121 -29.89 -5.14 -34.93
CA GLN A 121 -30.05 -6.04 -33.77
C GLN A 121 -28.73 -6.73 -33.40
N PHE A 122 -27.92 -7.07 -34.39
CA PHE A 122 -26.60 -7.67 -34.14
C PHE A 122 -25.64 -6.66 -33.50
N ASP A 123 -25.57 -5.43 -34.02
CA ASP A 123 -24.70 -4.39 -33.47
C ASP A 123 -25.09 -4.06 -32.01
N THR A 124 -26.40 -4.04 -31.74
CA THR A 124 -26.93 -3.86 -30.38
C THR A 124 -26.47 -4.99 -29.46
N LEU A 125 -26.61 -6.25 -29.89
CA LEU A 125 -26.16 -7.41 -29.13
C LEU A 125 -24.65 -7.38 -28.86
N VAL A 126 -23.84 -6.97 -29.84
CA VAL A 126 -22.38 -6.83 -29.72
C VAL A 126 -22.03 -5.79 -28.65
N VAL A 127 -22.67 -4.62 -28.71
CA VAL A 127 -22.49 -3.54 -27.73
C VAL A 127 -22.92 -3.98 -26.32
N ASP A 128 -24.09 -4.62 -26.20
CA ASP A 128 -24.60 -5.12 -24.91
C ASP A 128 -23.68 -6.19 -24.32
N SER A 129 -23.16 -7.08 -25.16
CA SER A 129 -22.22 -8.13 -24.74
C SER A 129 -20.90 -7.54 -24.25
N ALA A 130 -20.36 -6.54 -24.95
CA ALA A 130 -19.17 -5.80 -24.51
C ALA A 130 -19.42 -5.08 -23.17
N LYS A 131 -20.59 -4.44 -23.02
CA LYS A 131 -21.00 -3.80 -21.76
C LYS A 131 -21.10 -4.81 -20.61
N ALA A 132 -21.65 -6.00 -20.86
CA ALA A 132 -21.74 -7.06 -19.86
C ALA A 132 -20.36 -7.56 -19.40
N VAL A 133 -19.39 -7.72 -20.31
CA VAL A 133 -18.01 -8.08 -19.95
C VAL A 133 -17.36 -7.01 -19.05
N LEU A 134 -17.56 -5.73 -19.39
CA LEU A 134 -17.07 -4.62 -18.58
C LEU A 134 -17.74 -4.55 -17.20
N GLN A 135 -19.05 -4.78 -17.12
CA GLN A 135 -19.79 -4.82 -15.84
C GLN A 135 -19.33 -5.99 -14.95
N GLY A 136 -19.07 -7.15 -15.54
CA GLY A 136 -18.46 -8.28 -14.83
C GLY A 136 -17.08 -7.92 -14.28
N SER A 137 -16.24 -7.31 -15.14
CA SER A 137 -14.90 -6.86 -14.75
C SER A 137 -14.94 -5.78 -13.66
N LEU A 138 -15.91 -4.87 -13.71
CA LEU A 138 -16.12 -3.85 -12.67
C LEU A 138 -16.49 -4.50 -11.34
N THR A 139 -17.34 -5.52 -11.36
CA THR A 139 -17.73 -6.25 -10.15
C THR A 139 -16.53 -6.96 -9.52
N GLU A 140 -15.68 -7.58 -10.35
CA GLU A 140 -14.43 -8.19 -9.87
C GLU A 140 -13.45 -7.16 -9.30
N ALA A 141 -13.26 -6.02 -9.98
CA ALA A 141 -12.39 -4.95 -9.50
C ALA A 141 -12.91 -4.33 -8.21
N GLN A 142 -14.22 -4.10 -8.10
CA GLN A 142 -14.86 -3.64 -6.87
C GLN A 142 -14.65 -4.63 -5.72
N ALA A 143 -14.82 -5.92 -5.97
CA ALA A 143 -14.58 -6.95 -4.95
C ALA A 143 -13.10 -6.97 -4.48
N ALA A 144 -12.15 -6.71 -5.38
CA ALA A 144 -10.73 -6.61 -5.03
C ALA A 144 -10.43 -5.37 -4.16
N VAL A 145 -11.03 -4.22 -4.49
CA VAL A 145 -10.96 -3.01 -3.66
C VAL A 145 -11.55 -3.27 -2.28
N ASP A 146 -12.76 -3.82 -2.21
CA ASP A 146 -13.43 -4.10 -0.94
C ASP A 146 -12.66 -5.11 -0.07
N ALA A 147 -12.06 -6.13 -0.69
CA ALA A 147 -11.23 -7.11 0.00
C ALA A 147 -9.93 -6.48 0.56
N GLY A 148 -9.36 -5.51 -0.16
CA GLY A 148 -8.14 -4.80 0.24
C GLY A 148 -8.36 -3.67 1.25
N ALA A 149 -9.58 -3.13 1.38
CA ALA A 149 -9.84 -1.92 2.15
C ALA A 149 -9.47 -2.04 3.63
N GLU A 150 -9.87 -3.12 4.30
CA GLU A 150 -9.51 -3.32 5.72
C GLU A 150 -8.02 -3.64 5.88
N ALA A 151 -7.39 -4.34 4.93
CA ALA A 151 -5.94 -4.59 4.96
C ALA A 151 -5.13 -3.29 4.84
N ALA A 152 -5.51 -2.41 3.90
CA ALA A 152 -4.89 -1.10 3.72
C ALA A 152 -5.02 -0.22 4.97
N LYS A 153 -6.21 -0.19 5.58
CA LYS A 153 -6.48 0.54 6.82
C LYS A 153 -5.68 -0.01 8.00
N ASN A 154 -5.61 -1.33 8.16
CA ASN A 154 -4.83 -1.96 9.23
C ASN A 154 -3.33 -1.70 9.05
N ALA A 155 -2.80 -1.84 7.82
CA ALA A 155 -1.41 -1.55 7.53
C ALA A 155 -1.05 -0.09 7.83
N GLU A 156 -1.92 0.87 7.49
CA GLU A 156 -1.70 2.27 7.85
C GLU A 156 -1.72 2.50 9.38
N ALA A 157 -2.62 1.83 10.10
CA ALA A 157 -2.67 1.89 11.56
C ALA A 157 -1.42 1.29 12.21
N GLU A 158 -0.94 0.14 11.71
CA GLU A 158 0.29 -0.52 12.17
C GLU A 158 1.51 0.36 11.92
N ARG A 159 1.62 0.98 10.73
CA ARG A 159 2.69 1.93 10.40
C ARG A 159 2.72 3.12 11.35
N LEU A 160 1.56 3.70 11.66
CA LEU A 160 1.44 4.81 12.62
C LEU A 160 1.82 4.36 14.04
N GLY A 161 1.43 3.15 14.44
CA GLY A 161 1.81 2.56 15.72
C GLY A 161 3.32 2.33 15.84
N ALA A 162 3.94 1.73 14.82
CA ALA A 162 5.38 1.51 14.77
C ALA A 162 6.17 2.82 14.83
N TRP A 163 5.67 3.87 14.16
CA TRP A 163 6.27 5.20 14.25
C TRP A 163 6.17 5.78 15.68
N ALA A 164 5.02 5.63 16.34
CA ALA A 164 4.84 6.11 17.71
C ALA A 164 5.73 5.39 18.73
N VAL A 165 6.04 4.10 18.51
CA VAL A 165 6.99 3.34 19.34
C VAL A 165 8.44 3.79 19.10
N LEU A 166 8.79 4.15 17.88
CA LEU A 166 10.13 4.65 17.58
C LEU A 166 10.40 6.06 18.13
N ASP A 167 9.37 6.91 18.22
CA ASP A 167 9.48 8.31 18.68
C ASP A 167 9.49 8.45 20.21
N CYS A 168 9.12 7.41 20.97
CA CYS A 168 9.04 7.44 22.44
C CYS A 168 10.33 6.98 23.15
#